data_AF-A0A2X3JBD7-F1
#
_entry.id   AF-A0A2X3JBD7-F1
#
_cell.length_a   1.000
_cell.length_b   1.000
_cell.length_c   1.000
_cell.angle_alpha   90.00
_cell.angle_beta   90.00
_cell.angle_gamma   90.00
#
_symmetry.space_group_name_H-M   'P 1'
#
loop_
_entity.id
_entity.type
_entity.pdbx_description
1 polymer ?
#
loop_
_entity_poly.entity_id
_entity_poly.type
_entity_poly.pdbx_seq_one_letter_code
_entity_poly.pdbx_strand_id
1 'polypeptide(L)'
;MALGANAVASQANAIAIGATATASNANGVALGYGSVTAAAHTGPFAIGGSSAGTASGVVSVGAIGAERQIQNVAPGVLSINSTDAINGSQLFATNNQVSTNTGNIATNTANIAGNTTSINNLTNGTVGLVKQDQSTQAITVAGDKAGTSVNIAGTAGNRTLTGVTAGALNGTSTDAVNGSQLFATNNQVTTNTGNIATNTANIATNTANIAGNTSAITNLDQRHRRSR
;
A
#
# COMPACT_ATOMS: atom_id res chain seq x y z
N MET A 1 8.69 -69.60 4.05
CA MET A 1 7.66 -70.25 4.90
C MET A 1 6.29 -69.93 4.32
N ALA A 2 5.45 -70.94 4.11
CA ALA A 2 4.08 -70.74 3.63
C ALA A 2 3.09 -71.44 4.58
N LEU A 3 2.09 -70.70 5.07
CA LEU A 3 1.09 -71.17 6.01
C LEU A 3 -0.32 -70.83 5.48
N GLY A 4 -1.06 -71.86 5.06
CA GLY A 4 -2.41 -71.72 4.49
C GLY A 4 -2.57 -72.51 3.19
N ALA A 5 -3.81 -72.83 2.83
CA ALA A 5 -4.10 -73.53 1.58
C ALA A 5 -3.65 -72.70 0.38
N ASN A 6 -2.84 -73.29 -0.51
CA ASN A 6 -2.27 -72.63 -1.70
C ASN A 6 -1.43 -71.37 -1.37
N ALA A 7 -0.92 -71.23 -0.15
CA ALA A 7 0.05 -70.18 0.16
C ALA A 7 1.39 -70.46 -0.54
N VAL A 8 2.01 -69.44 -1.10
CA VAL A 8 3.26 -69.55 -1.87
C VAL A 8 4.31 -68.62 -1.30
N ALA A 9 5.48 -69.15 -0.94
CA ALA A 9 6.65 -68.36 -0.56
C ALA A 9 7.83 -68.84 -1.43
N SER A 10 8.13 -68.12 -2.52
CA SER A 10 8.99 -68.62 -3.60
C SER A 10 10.44 -68.14 -3.55
N GLN A 11 10.76 -67.14 -2.72
CA GLN A 11 12.11 -66.57 -2.62
C GLN A 11 12.75 -66.82 -1.24
N ALA A 12 14.06 -66.55 -1.14
CA ALA A 12 14.80 -66.59 0.12
C ALA A 12 14.15 -65.68 1.18
N ASN A 13 14.02 -66.21 2.41
CA ASN A 13 13.47 -65.51 3.57
C ASN A 13 12.01 -65.03 3.42
N ALA A 14 11.29 -65.47 2.38
CA ALA A 14 9.91 -65.07 2.15
C ALA A 14 8.93 -65.77 3.12
N ILE A 15 7.90 -65.04 3.57
CA ILE A 15 6.84 -65.54 4.46
C ILE A 15 5.48 -65.26 3.82
N ALA A 16 4.66 -66.30 3.65
CA ALA A 16 3.26 -66.18 3.24
C ALA A 16 2.34 -66.78 4.30
N ILE A 17 1.42 -65.99 4.84
CA ILE A 17 0.48 -66.38 5.90
C ILE A 17 -0.94 -66.05 5.45
N GLY A 18 -1.79 -67.07 5.29
CA GLY A 18 -3.16 -66.96 4.80
C GLY A 18 -3.37 -67.81 3.55
N ALA A 19 -4.59 -68.34 3.36
CA ALA A 19 -4.91 -69.05 2.13
C ALA A 19 -4.71 -68.12 0.92
N THR A 20 -4.14 -68.68 -0.15
CA THR A 20 -3.77 -67.98 -1.40
C THR A 20 -2.80 -66.79 -1.25
N ALA A 21 -2.20 -66.58 -0.08
CA ALA A 21 -1.16 -65.56 0.11
C ALA A 21 0.10 -65.92 -0.68
N THR A 22 0.68 -64.94 -1.40
CA THR A 22 1.84 -65.15 -2.28
C THR A 22 2.96 -64.16 -1.97
N ALA A 23 4.05 -64.65 -1.38
CA ALA A 23 5.28 -63.90 -1.14
C ALA A 23 6.36 -64.29 -2.18
N SER A 24 6.49 -63.45 -3.21
CA SER A 24 7.38 -63.64 -4.37
C SER A 24 8.65 -62.79 -4.35
N ASN A 25 8.87 -62.01 -3.28
CA ASN A 25 10.04 -61.16 -3.08
C ASN A 25 10.97 -61.76 -2.01
N ALA A 26 12.29 -61.65 -2.19
CA ALA A 26 13.24 -61.97 -1.12
C ALA A 26 13.00 -61.06 0.09
N ASN A 27 13.08 -61.60 1.30
CA ASN A 27 12.72 -60.91 2.56
C ASN A 27 11.28 -60.36 2.63
N GLY A 28 10.37 -60.79 1.74
CA GLY A 28 8.99 -60.31 1.71
C GLY A 28 8.04 -61.08 2.62
N VAL A 29 7.02 -60.40 3.13
CA VAL A 29 5.91 -60.99 3.90
C VAL A 29 4.58 -60.72 3.20
N ALA A 30 3.84 -61.75 2.83
CA ALA A 30 2.42 -61.65 2.47
C ALA A 30 1.57 -62.09 3.67
N LEU A 31 0.79 -61.17 4.24
CA LEU A 31 0.00 -61.39 5.45
C LEU A 31 -1.50 -61.21 5.16
N GLY A 32 -2.27 -62.29 5.32
CA GLY A 32 -3.71 -62.34 5.11
C GLY A 32 -4.13 -63.10 3.85
N TYR A 33 -5.41 -63.48 3.80
CA TYR A 33 -6.02 -64.17 2.66
C TYR A 33 -5.79 -63.40 1.34
N GLY A 34 -5.25 -64.07 0.32
CA GLY A 34 -5.02 -63.49 -1.00
C GLY A 34 -4.02 -62.32 -1.03
N SER A 35 -3.25 -62.08 0.04
CA SER A 35 -2.23 -61.02 0.04
C SER A 35 -1.07 -61.39 -0.89
N VAL A 36 -0.57 -60.43 -1.65
CA VAL A 36 0.51 -60.65 -2.63
C VAL A 36 1.60 -59.62 -2.42
N THR A 37 2.86 -60.04 -2.29
CA THR A 37 3.99 -59.10 -2.25
C THR A 37 4.27 -58.53 -3.64
N ALA A 38 4.61 -57.25 -3.68
CA ALA A 38 5.16 -56.58 -4.86
C ALA A 38 6.62 -56.19 -4.60
N ALA A 39 7.33 -55.74 -5.64
CA ALA A 39 8.66 -55.16 -5.47
C ALA A 39 8.62 -54.01 -4.46
N ALA A 40 9.66 -53.92 -3.62
CA ALA A 40 9.85 -52.76 -2.76
C ALA A 40 9.92 -51.51 -3.63
N HIS A 41 9.19 -50.46 -3.26
CA HIS A 41 9.24 -49.21 -3.99
C HIS A 41 10.67 -48.65 -3.92
N THR A 42 11.15 -48.10 -5.02
CA THR A 42 12.43 -47.42 -5.13
C THR A 42 12.18 -45.99 -5.61
N GLY A 43 12.55 -44.98 -4.80
CA GLY A 43 12.36 -43.59 -5.18
C GLY A 43 12.53 -42.61 -4.00
N PRO A 44 12.63 -41.29 -4.27
CA PRO A 44 12.66 -40.28 -3.23
C PRO A 44 11.26 -40.15 -2.61
N PHE A 45 11.06 -40.76 -1.42
CA PHE A 45 9.74 -40.86 -0.77
C PHE A 45 9.26 -39.59 -0.04
N ALA A 46 9.82 -38.41 -0.31
CA ALA A 46 9.61 -37.27 0.57
C ALA A 46 9.09 -36.01 -0.13
N ILE A 47 8.03 -35.45 0.47
CA ILE A 47 7.67 -34.04 0.32
C ILE A 47 8.59 -33.26 1.29
N GLY A 48 9.76 -32.81 0.80
CA GLY A 48 10.60 -31.82 1.51
C GLY A 48 11.58 -32.30 2.60
N GLY A 49 12.03 -33.57 2.62
CA GLY A 49 13.00 -34.11 3.60
C GLY A 49 13.65 -35.43 3.16
N SER A 50 14.56 -36.02 3.95
CA SER A 50 15.32 -37.23 3.57
C SER A 50 14.45 -38.44 3.21
N SER A 51 14.93 -39.31 2.31
CA SER A 51 14.18 -40.50 1.92
C SER A 51 13.98 -41.43 3.12
N ALA A 52 12.81 -42.06 3.21
CA ALA A 52 12.74 -43.37 3.87
C ALA A 52 13.82 -44.23 3.20
N GLY A 53 14.74 -44.79 3.98
CA GLY A 53 15.87 -45.55 3.43
C GLY A 53 15.42 -46.67 2.50
N THR A 54 16.37 -47.30 1.79
CA THR A 54 16.07 -48.45 0.94
C THR A 54 15.46 -49.59 1.76
N ALA A 55 14.20 -49.93 1.48
CA ALA A 55 13.52 -51.02 2.15
C ALA A 55 14.19 -52.36 1.80
N SER A 56 14.53 -53.15 2.83
CA SER A 56 15.16 -54.49 2.65
C SER A 56 14.19 -55.58 2.19
N GLY A 57 12.88 -55.27 2.15
CA GLY A 57 11.77 -56.15 1.80
C GLY A 57 10.44 -55.41 1.93
N VAL A 58 9.32 -56.11 1.75
CA VAL A 58 7.97 -55.55 1.93
C VAL A 58 7.13 -56.40 2.87
N VAL A 59 6.22 -55.78 3.59
CA VAL A 59 5.08 -56.46 4.22
C VAL A 59 3.83 -56.06 3.48
N SER A 60 3.24 -57.00 2.73
CA SER A 60 1.97 -56.82 2.04
C SER A 60 0.83 -57.35 2.89
N VAL A 61 -0.14 -56.48 3.18
CA VAL A 61 -1.37 -56.81 3.92
C VAL A 61 -2.56 -57.04 2.99
N GLY A 62 -2.35 -57.08 1.67
CA GLY A 62 -3.42 -57.23 0.68
C GLY A 62 -2.89 -57.48 -0.72
N ALA A 63 -3.75 -57.22 -1.70
CA ALA A 63 -3.40 -57.19 -3.12
C ALA A 63 -4.05 -55.96 -3.76
N ILE A 64 -3.65 -55.62 -4.99
CA ILE A 64 -4.26 -54.51 -5.73
C ILE A 64 -5.76 -54.76 -5.88
N GLY A 65 -6.59 -53.79 -5.47
CA GLY A 65 -8.05 -53.89 -5.46
C GLY A 65 -8.61 -54.72 -4.29
N ALA A 66 -7.75 -55.21 -3.40
CA ALA A 66 -8.07 -55.93 -2.17
C ALA A 66 -7.19 -55.43 -1.01
N GLU A 67 -7.02 -54.10 -0.93
CA GLU A 67 -6.27 -53.44 0.13
C GLU A 67 -7.01 -53.57 1.47
N ARG A 68 -6.23 -53.56 2.56
CA ARG A 68 -6.78 -53.62 3.92
C ARG A 68 -6.46 -52.34 4.67
N GLN A 69 -7.38 -51.92 5.51
CA GLN A 69 -7.10 -50.91 6.53
C GLN A 69 -6.20 -51.50 7.61
N ILE A 70 -5.14 -50.77 7.95
CA ILE A 70 -4.31 -51.07 9.12
C ILE A 70 -4.83 -50.22 10.28
N GLN A 71 -5.45 -50.86 11.25
CA GLN A 71 -6.10 -50.18 12.39
C GLN A 71 -5.26 -50.31 13.66
N ASN A 72 -5.54 -49.46 14.66
CA ASN A 72 -4.85 -49.41 15.95
C ASN A 72 -3.35 -49.06 15.86
N VAL A 73 -2.99 -48.26 14.85
CA VAL A 73 -1.64 -47.69 14.71
C VAL A 73 -1.51 -46.52 15.69
N ALA A 74 -0.66 -46.68 16.71
CA ALA A 74 -0.28 -45.58 17.60
C ALA A 74 0.39 -44.46 16.79
N PRO A 75 0.30 -43.18 17.22
CA PRO A 75 0.97 -42.08 16.53
C PRO A 75 2.47 -42.35 16.36
N GLY A 76 2.96 -42.33 15.12
CA GLY A 76 4.38 -42.53 14.83
C GLY A 76 5.23 -41.34 15.27
N VAL A 77 6.53 -41.53 15.48
CA VAL A 77 7.41 -40.41 15.82
C VAL A 77 7.55 -39.45 14.63
N LEU A 78 7.36 -38.14 14.83
CA LEU A 78 7.61 -37.12 13.81
C LEU A 78 9.06 -36.62 13.93
N SER A 79 9.96 -37.24 13.17
CA SER A 79 11.34 -36.78 13.01
C SER A 79 11.90 -37.15 11.64
N ILE A 80 12.97 -36.48 11.19
CA ILE A 80 13.58 -36.73 9.88
C ILE A 80 14.16 -38.15 9.72
N ASN A 81 14.39 -38.85 10.82
CA ASN A 81 14.93 -40.21 10.84
C ASN A 81 13.86 -41.26 11.19
N SER A 82 12.60 -40.86 11.34
CA SER A 82 11.53 -41.79 11.69
C SER A 82 11.17 -42.70 10.53
N THR A 83 11.00 -43.98 10.84
CA THR A 83 10.45 -45.00 9.93
C THR A 83 9.11 -45.52 10.43
N ASP A 84 8.51 -44.86 11.42
CA ASP A 84 7.22 -45.25 11.99
C ASP A 84 6.09 -44.93 11.00
N ALA A 85 5.08 -45.80 10.96
CA ALA A 85 3.84 -45.46 10.26
C ALA A 85 3.13 -44.31 11.00
N ILE A 86 2.65 -43.33 10.26
CA ILE A 86 1.77 -42.28 10.80
C ILE A 86 0.32 -42.76 10.77
N ASN A 87 -0.50 -42.27 11.70
CA ASN A 87 -1.93 -42.56 11.72
C ASN A 87 -2.77 -41.35 11.28
N GLY A 88 -4.07 -41.56 11.11
CA GLY A 88 -5.00 -40.52 10.66
C GLY A 88 -5.08 -39.29 11.57
N SER A 89 -4.84 -39.44 12.88
CA SER A 89 -4.88 -38.30 13.82
C SER A 89 -3.76 -37.28 13.57
N GLN A 90 -2.58 -37.76 13.16
CA GLN A 90 -1.41 -36.91 12.89
C GLN A 90 -1.58 -36.15 11.57
N LEU A 91 -2.10 -36.84 10.54
CA LEU A 91 -2.46 -36.19 9.28
C LEU A 91 -3.57 -35.17 9.50
N PHE A 92 -4.62 -35.53 10.24
CA PHE A 92 -5.72 -34.62 10.57
C PHE A 92 -5.26 -33.36 11.30
N ALA A 93 -4.37 -33.48 12.30
CA ALA A 93 -3.81 -32.33 13.00
C ALA A 93 -3.07 -31.38 12.04
N THR A 94 -2.28 -31.93 11.12
CA THR A 94 -1.59 -31.14 10.08
C THR A 94 -2.60 -30.46 9.14
N ASN A 95 -3.64 -31.17 8.70
CA ASN A 95 -4.69 -30.60 7.84
C ASN A 95 -5.50 -29.49 8.53
N ASN A 96 -5.70 -29.56 9.85
CA ASN A 96 -6.32 -28.47 10.61
C ASN A 96 -5.46 -27.20 10.61
N GLN A 97 -4.14 -27.34 10.76
CA GLN A 97 -3.22 -26.20 10.67
C GLN A 97 -3.20 -25.61 9.25
N VAL A 98 -3.23 -26.46 8.21
CA VAL A 98 -3.34 -26.01 6.82
C VAL A 98 -4.66 -25.25 6.59
N SER A 99 -5.78 -25.75 7.09
CA SER A 99 -7.07 -25.06 6.99
C SER A 99 -7.05 -23.70 7.69
N THR A 100 -6.43 -23.63 8.88
CA THR A 100 -6.21 -22.37 9.61
C THR A 100 -5.37 -21.39 8.80
N ASN A 101 -4.26 -21.85 8.22
CA ASN A 101 -3.40 -21.02 7.39
C ASN A 101 -4.15 -20.48 6.16
N THR A 102 -4.97 -21.31 5.51
CA THR A 102 -5.83 -20.90 4.39
C THR A 102 -6.80 -19.79 4.81
N GLY A 103 -7.43 -19.89 5.99
CA GLY A 103 -8.30 -18.84 6.54
C GLY A 103 -7.56 -17.53 6.83
N ASN A 104 -6.36 -17.61 7.40
CA ASN A 104 -5.50 -16.44 7.64
C ASN A 104 -5.10 -15.75 6.33
N ILE A 105 -4.76 -16.52 5.29
CA ILE A 105 -4.43 -16.00 3.96
C ILE A 105 -5.63 -15.28 3.33
N ALA A 106 -6.84 -15.84 3.44
CA ALA A 106 -8.05 -15.19 2.95
C ALA A 106 -8.32 -13.85 3.66
N THR A 107 -8.13 -13.81 4.98
CA THR A 107 -8.26 -12.57 5.77
C THR A 107 -7.22 -11.53 5.36
N ASN A 108 -5.96 -11.94 5.20
CA ASN A 108 -4.90 -11.05 4.73
C ASN A 108 -5.20 -10.49 3.33
N THR A 109 -5.72 -11.32 2.42
CA THR A 109 -6.14 -10.90 1.09
C THR A 109 -7.21 -9.79 1.15
N ALA A 110 -8.22 -9.97 2.02
CA ALA A 110 -9.27 -8.97 2.21
C ALA A 110 -8.73 -7.65 2.80
N ASN A 111 -7.86 -7.73 3.82
CA ASN A 111 -7.22 -6.56 4.41
C ASN A 111 -6.37 -5.79 3.40
N ILE A 112 -5.60 -6.52 2.56
CA ILE A 112 -4.79 -5.92 1.49
C ILE A 112 -5.69 -5.19 0.49
N ALA A 113 -6.80 -5.80 0.06
CA ALA A 113 -7.75 -5.14 -0.84
C ALA A 113 -8.33 -3.84 -0.23
N GLY A 114 -8.68 -3.84 1.06
CA GLY A 114 -9.13 -2.64 1.77
C GLY A 114 -8.06 -1.55 1.86
N ASN A 115 -6.80 -1.94 2.09
CA ASN A 115 -5.67 -1.01 2.06
C ASN A 115 -5.46 -0.43 0.65
N THR A 116 -5.55 -1.24 -0.40
CA THR A 116 -5.46 -0.79 -1.79
C THR A 116 -6.54 0.25 -2.11
N THR A 117 -7.79 0.02 -1.71
CA THR A 117 -8.86 1.02 -1.89
C THR A 117 -8.57 2.32 -1.14
N SER A 118 -8.09 2.25 0.10
CA SER A 118 -7.77 3.43 0.90
C SER A 118 -6.62 4.24 0.28
N ILE A 119 -5.58 3.57 -0.22
CA ILE A 119 -4.45 4.19 -0.93
C ILE A 119 -4.92 4.83 -2.24
N ASN A 120 -5.80 4.16 -2.99
CA ASN A 120 -6.36 4.71 -4.23
C ASN A 120 -7.17 5.98 -3.94
N ASN A 121 -7.99 5.97 -2.89
CA ASN A 121 -8.75 7.15 -2.49
C ASN A 121 -7.83 8.32 -2.09
N LEU A 122 -6.73 8.04 -1.37
CA LEU A 122 -5.75 9.06 -0.98
C LEU A 122 -5.04 9.63 -2.22
N THR A 123 -4.58 8.75 -3.12
CA THR A 123 -3.89 9.13 -4.37
C THR A 123 -4.80 9.94 -5.29
N ASN A 124 -6.07 9.57 -5.37
CA ASN A 124 -7.07 10.28 -6.17
C ASN A 124 -7.59 11.55 -5.48
N GLY A 125 -7.07 11.91 -4.29
CA GLY A 125 -7.48 13.11 -3.56
C GLY A 125 -8.94 13.10 -3.13
N THR A 126 -9.58 11.93 -2.94
CA THR A 126 -10.99 11.85 -2.53
C THR A 126 -11.15 11.76 -1.02
N VAL A 127 -10.07 11.48 -0.28
CA VAL A 127 -10.03 11.43 1.19
C VAL A 127 -8.83 12.19 1.72
N GLY A 128 -8.86 12.57 3.01
CA GLY A 128 -7.82 13.35 3.67
C GLY A 128 -8.24 14.80 3.96
N LEU A 129 -7.29 15.65 4.32
CA LEU A 129 -7.55 17.07 4.58
C LEU A 129 -7.61 17.88 3.29
N VAL A 130 -6.76 17.58 2.31
CA VAL A 130 -6.81 18.21 0.99
C VAL A 130 -7.51 17.24 0.05
N LYS A 131 -8.62 17.69 -0.54
CA LYS A 131 -9.43 16.86 -1.44
C LYS A 131 -9.75 17.61 -2.72
N GLN A 132 -9.87 16.89 -3.83
CA GLN A 132 -10.45 17.42 -5.05
C GLN A 132 -11.87 16.91 -5.22
N ASP A 133 -12.82 17.84 -5.33
CA ASP A 133 -14.19 17.49 -5.70
C ASP A 133 -14.21 17.08 -7.17
N GLN A 134 -14.65 15.86 -7.48
CA GLN A 134 -14.59 15.31 -8.84
C GLN A 134 -15.58 15.96 -9.81
N SER A 135 -16.62 16.64 -9.31
CA SER A 135 -17.64 17.26 -10.15
C SER A 135 -17.23 18.68 -10.57
N THR A 136 -16.75 19.47 -9.61
CA THR A 136 -16.35 20.87 -9.77
C THR A 136 -14.86 21.02 -10.05
N GLN A 137 -14.07 19.97 -9.83
CA GLN A 137 -12.60 19.96 -9.88
C GLN A 137 -11.93 20.89 -8.86
N ALA A 138 -12.71 21.44 -7.93
CA ALA A 138 -12.22 22.34 -6.89
C ALA A 138 -11.39 21.59 -5.85
N ILE A 139 -10.24 22.16 -5.49
CA ILE A 139 -9.44 21.67 -4.37
C ILE A 139 -9.91 22.36 -3.09
N THR A 140 -10.31 21.57 -2.11
CA THR A 140 -10.66 22.05 -0.77
C THR A 140 -9.55 21.68 0.21
N VAL A 141 -9.29 22.57 1.18
CA VAL A 141 -8.33 22.34 2.25
C VAL A 141 -9.09 22.37 3.58
N ALA A 142 -9.17 21.21 4.22
CA ALA A 142 -9.88 21.00 5.48
C ALA A 142 -11.36 21.43 5.45
N GLY A 143 -12.03 21.32 4.29
CA GLY A 143 -13.40 21.83 4.10
C GLY A 143 -14.45 21.26 5.06
N ASP A 144 -14.24 20.06 5.59
CA ASP A 144 -15.13 19.39 6.56
C ASP A 144 -14.68 19.58 8.02
N LYS A 145 -13.73 20.48 8.28
CA LYS A 145 -13.12 20.70 9.61
C LYS A 145 -13.20 22.17 10.00
N ALA A 146 -13.33 22.42 11.30
CA ALA A 146 -13.28 23.76 11.85
C ALA A 146 -11.83 24.29 11.90
N GLY A 147 -11.69 25.61 11.99
CA GLY A 147 -10.41 26.32 12.05
C GLY A 147 -10.48 27.62 11.24
N THR A 148 -9.62 28.58 11.58
CA THR A 148 -9.59 29.91 10.94
C THR A 148 -8.23 30.27 10.36
N SER A 149 -7.28 29.33 10.36
CA SER A 149 -5.90 29.57 9.92
C SER A 149 -5.33 28.39 9.14
N VAL A 150 -4.61 28.70 8.07
CA VAL A 150 -3.76 27.79 7.32
C VAL A 150 -2.34 28.33 7.37
N ASN A 151 -1.43 27.60 8.01
CA ASN A 151 -0.01 27.96 8.07
C ASN A 151 0.78 27.10 7.08
N ILE A 152 1.47 27.75 6.15
CA ILE A 152 2.31 27.11 5.13
C ILE A 152 3.81 27.27 5.38
N ALA A 153 4.23 27.76 6.56
CA ALA A 153 5.64 27.81 6.95
C ALA A 153 6.25 26.39 7.04
N GLY A 154 7.53 26.28 6.74
CA GLY A 154 8.32 25.06 6.86
C GLY A 154 9.39 25.17 7.94
N THR A 155 10.23 24.14 8.05
CA THR A 155 11.38 24.13 8.96
C THR A 155 12.41 25.21 8.66
N ALA A 156 12.45 25.71 7.41
CA ALA A 156 13.29 26.82 6.96
C ALA A 156 12.58 28.19 7.03
N GLY A 157 11.40 28.28 7.64
CA GLY A 157 10.62 29.52 7.75
C GLY A 157 9.50 29.64 6.70
N ASN A 158 9.12 30.88 6.38
CA ASN A 158 8.00 31.18 5.50
C ASN A 158 8.24 30.70 4.06
N ARG A 159 7.17 30.30 3.37
CA ARG A 159 7.21 29.90 1.95
C ARG A 159 6.57 30.96 1.06
N THR A 160 7.05 31.06 -0.17
CA THR A 160 6.35 31.79 -1.23
C THR A 160 5.18 30.93 -1.73
N LEU A 161 3.97 31.50 -1.76
CA LEU A 161 2.83 30.90 -2.44
C LEU A 161 2.79 31.43 -3.89
N THR A 162 3.03 30.55 -4.86
CA THR A 162 3.03 30.87 -6.30
C THR A 162 1.95 30.09 -7.04
N GLY A 163 1.75 30.38 -8.33
CA GLY A 163 0.65 29.81 -9.13
C GLY A 163 -0.72 30.38 -8.79
N VAL A 164 -0.76 31.53 -8.13
CA VAL A 164 -2.00 32.22 -7.73
C VAL A 164 -2.48 33.10 -8.89
N THR A 165 -3.62 32.72 -9.49
CA THR A 165 -4.34 33.55 -10.46
C THR A 165 -4.76 34.87 -9.81
N ALA A 166 -4.87 35.94 -10.61
CA ALA A 166 -5.31 37.25 -10.11
C ALA A 166 -6.72 37.13 -9.51
N GLY A 167 -6.87 37.46 -8.22
CA GLY A 167 -8.14 37.38 -7.50
C GLY A 167 -9.11 38.46 -7.95
N ALA A 168 -10.41 38.23 -7.80
CA ALA A 168 -11.41 39.26 -8.06
C ALA A 168 -11.24 40.45 -7.10
N LEU A 169 -11.34 41.69 -7.61
CA LEU A 169 -11.22 42.91 -6.80
C LEU A 169 -12.60 43.59 -6.65
N ASN A 170 -13.32 43.22 -5.58
CA ASN A 170 -14.62 43.80 -5.23
C ASN A 170 -14.85 43.72 -3.70
N GLY A 171 -15.92 44.35 -3.19
CA GLY A 171 -16.17 44.51 -1.76
C GLY A 171 -16.48 43.23 -0.97
N THR A 172 -16.71 42.10 -1.65
CA THR A 172 -17.03 40.81 -1.01
C THR A 172 -16.05 39.71 -1.39
N SER A 173 -14.95 40.04 -2.07
CA SER A 173 -13.98 39.04 -2.55
C SER A 173 -13.23 38.40 -1.38
N THR A 174 -13.08 37.08 -1.46
CA THR A 174 -12.24 36.28 -0.55
C THR A 174 -11.02 35.70 -1.27
N ASP A 175 -10.77 36.12 -2.51
CA ASP A 175 -9.66 35.61 -3.32
C ASP A 175 -8.34 36.21 -2.85
N ALA A 176 -7.27 35.42 -2.91
CA ALA A 176 -5.93 35.93 -2.71
C ALA A 176 -5.53 36.88 -3.86
N VAL A 177 -4.85 37.98 -3.52
CA VAL A 177 -4.24 38.86 -4.52
C VAL A 177 -2.85 38.37 -4.90
N ASN A 178 -2.46 38.51 -6.16
CA ASN A 178 -1.12 38.15 -6.62
C ASN A 178 -0.23 39.38 -6.89
N GLY A 179 1.03 39.12 -7.25
CA GLY A 179 2.02 40.18 -7.44
C GLY A 179 1.72 41.15 -8.59
N SER A 180 1.07 40.71 -9.68
CA SER A 180 0.77 41.60 -10.81
C SER A 180 -0.29 42.65 -10.45
N GLN A 181 -1.25 42.28 -9.60
CA GLN A 181 -2.26 43.21 -9.09
C GLN A 181 -1.63 44.29 -8.21
N LEU A 182 -0.80 43.89 -7.23
CA LEU A 182 -0.11 44.84 -6.36
C LEU A 182 0.87 45.73 -7.15
N PHE A 183 1.53 45.18 -8.17
CA PHE A 183 2.38 45.95 -9.06
C PHE A 183 1.61 47.02 -9.85
N ALA A 184 0.44 46.68 -10.39
CA ALA A 184 -0.41 47.65 -11.08
C ALA A 184 -0.82 48.82 -10.17
N THR A 185 -1.20 48.53 -8.92
CA THR A 185 -1.47 49.55 -7.91
C THR A 185 -0.24 50.43 -7.66
N ASN A 186 0.95 49.84 -7.49
CA ASN A 186 2.18 50.58 -7.23
C ASN A 186 2.58 51.49 -8.39
N ASN A 187 2.31 51.10 -9.64
CA ASN A 187 2.52 51.96 -10.79
C ASN A 187 1.62 53.19 -10.75
N GLN A 188 0.34 53.03 -10.41
CA GLN A 188 -0.58 54.17 -10.24
C GLN A 188 -0.15 55.11 -9.11
N VAL A 189 0.33 54.55 -7.98
CA VAL A 189 0.90 55.34 -6.88
C VAL A 189 2.12 56.13 -7.32
N THR A 190 2.99 55.53 -8.14
CA THR A 190 4.17 56.19 -8.70
C THR A 190 3.76 57.34 -9.63
N THR A 191 2.79 57.12 -10.52
CA THR A 191 2.23 58.16 -11.39
C THR A 191 1.65 59.33 -10.57
N ASN A 192 0.85 59.03 -9.55
CA ASN A 192 0.27 60.05 -8.68
C ASN A 192 1.36 60.86 -7.96
N THR A 193 2.42 60.20 -7.49
CA THR A 193 3.57 60.87 -6.86
C THR A 193 4.23 61.86 -7.82
N GLY A 194 4.43 61.47 -9.09
CA GLY A 194 4.97 62.35 -10.13
C GLY A 194 4.05 63.55 -10.45
N ASN A 195 2.74 63.31 -10.52
CA ASN A 195 1.76 64.38 -10.72
C ASN A 195 1.74 65.37 -9.55
N ILE A 196 1.86 64.89 -8.31
CA ILE A 196 1.94 65.74 -7.11
C ILE A 196 3.20 66.60 -7.12
N ALA A 197 4.35 66.03 -7.49
CA ALA A 197 5.60 66.80 -7.60
C ALA A 197 5.50 67.91 -8.65
N THR A 198 4.92 67.59 -9.81
CA THR A 198 4.63 68.58 -10.86
C THR A 198 3.71 69.69 -10.35
N ASN A 199 2.62 69.33 -9.68
CA ASN A 199 1.71 70.30 -9.11
C ASN A 199 2.39 71.19 -8.06
N THR A 200 3.28 70.62 -7.25
CA THR A 200 4.05 71.36 -6.25
C THR A 200 4.97 72.39 -6.91
N ALA A 201 5.69 72.01 -7.96
CA ALA A 201 6.54 72.92 -8.73
C ALA A 201 5.72 74.04 -9.40
N ASN A 202 4.55 73.70 -9.94
CA ASN A 202 3.62 74.69 -10.52
C ASN A 202 3.12 75.68 -9.46
N ILE A 203 2.76 75.21 -8.27
CA ILE A 203 2.33 76.08 -7.15
C ILE A 203 3.47 77.01 -6.70
N ALA A 204 4.70 76.50 -6.59
CA ALA A 204 5.86 77.33 -6.25
C ALA A 204 6.11 78.42 -7.31
N THR A 205 6.02 78.05 -8.59
CA THR A 205 6.12 78.99 -9.72
C THR A 205 5.03 80.04 -9.67
N ASN A 206 3.78 79.63 -9.45
CA ASN A 206 2.65 80.55 -9.29
C ASN A 206 2.85 81.50 -8.11
N THR A 207 3.34 81.00 -6.97
CA THR A 207 3.65 81.80 -5.78
C THR A 207 4.69 82.88 -6.08
N ALA A 208 5.76 82.52 -6.79
CA ALA A 208 6.79 83.47 -7.22
C ALA A 208 6.24 84.53 -8.21
N ASN A 209 5.44 84.10 -9.20
CA ASN A 209 4.80 85.00 -10.15
C ASN A 209 3.86 86.01 -9.46
N ILE A 210 3.07 85.54 -8.47
CA ILE A 210 2.19 86.40 -7.67
C ILE A 210 3.03 87.44 -6.91
N ALA A 211 4.10 87.03 -6.23
CA ALA A 211 4.99 87.97 -5.53
C ALA A 211 5.60 89.03 -6.48
N GLY A 212 5.99 88.61 -7.70
CA GLY A 212 6.43 89.51 -8.76
C GLY A 212 5.37 90.51 -9.19
N ASN A 213 4.14 90.04 -9.45
CA ASN A 213 3.00 90.89 -9.80
C ASN A 213 2.66 91.88 -8.67
N THR A 214 2.63 91.44 -7.42
CA THR A 214 2.42 92.30 -6.24
C THR A 214 3.47 93.42 -6.16
N SER A 215 4.73 93.10 -6.42
CA SER A 215 5.82 94.08 -6.44
C SER A 215 5.66 95.10 -7.58
N ALA A 216 5.32 94.62 -8.79
CA ALA A 216 5.08 95.48 -9.95
C ALA A 216 3.91 96.46 -9.73
N ILE A 217 2.82 95.98 -9.15
CA ILE A 217 1.65 96.79 -8.77
C ILE A 217 2.05 97.86 -7.75
N THR A 218 2.81 97.49 -6.71
CA THR A 218 3.28 98.43 -5.68
C THR A 218 4.14 99.55 -6.29
N ASN A 219 5.04 99.20 -7.21
CA ASN A 219 5.88 100.19 -7.92
C ASN A 219 5.05 101.13 -8.80
N LEU A 220 4.01 100.61 -9.49
CA LEU A 220 3.09 101.44 -10.27
C LEU A 220 2.32 102.42 -9.39
N ASP A 221 1.79 101.96 -8.25
CA ASP A 221 1.07 102.80 -7.28
C ASP A 221 1.98 103.92 -6.73
N GLN A 222 3.25 103.61 -6.41
CA GLN A 222 4.22 104.64 -6.02
C GLN A 222 4.52 105.66 -7.13
N ARG A 223 4.67 105.20 -8.38
CA ARG A 223 4.87 106.11 -9.53
C ARG A 223 3.66 107.02 -9.74
N HIS A 224 2.45 106.47 -9.64
CA HIS A 224 1.21 107.24 -9.76
C HIS A 224 1.11 108.34 -8.69
N ARG A 225 1.45 108.02 -7.43
CA ARG A 225 1.48 109.01 -6.35
C ARG A 225 2.51 110.13 -6.56
N ARG A 226 3.63 109.86 -7.24
CA ARG A 226 4.66 110.88 -7.55
C ARG A 226 4.29 111.78 -8.72
N SER A 227 3.35 111.37 -9.57
CA SER A 227 2.92 112.11 -10.76
C SER A 227 1.70 113.01 -10.57
N ARG A 228 1.11 113.04 -9.36
CA ARG A 228 0.00 113.90 -8.96
C ARG A 228 0.50 115.00 -8.05
#